data_AF-A0A5C6YQS9-F1
#
_entry.id   AF-A0A5C6YQS9-F1
#
_cell.length_a   1.000
_cell.length_b   1.000
_cell.length_c   1.000
_cell.angle_alpha   90.00
_cell.angle_beta   90.00
_cell.angle_gamma   90.00
#
_symmetry.space_group_name_H-M   'P 1'
#
loop_
_entity.id
_entity.type
_entity.pdbx_description
1 polymer ?
#
loop_
_entity_poly.entity_id
_entity_poly.type
_entity_poly.pdbx_seq_one_letter_code
_entity_poly.pdbx_strand_id
1 'polypeptide(L)'
;MKKLFLLSLFIVSSLTFQNLNAQSFPQMDASPMDLVVARPDKNSPPIARVIYSRPQKKGRDVFGDLVPYGEVWRTGANEATELTIYTSLKFGQTILKPGTYTLYTIPGEDKWTIIINSDTNVWGAYSYKKEKDVARILVDCKEAAAPIESLSMIFRPEKDGTTLMIGWDDHYVEIPFKKA
;
A
#
# COMPACT_ATOMS: atom_id res chain seq x y z
N MET A 1 30.83 -36.67 57.06
CA MET A 1 30.30 -36.98 55.71
C MET A 1 28.78 -36.86 55.57
N LYS A 2 27.98 -36.73 56.65
CA LYS A 2 26.51 -36.56 56.54
C LYS A 2 26.01 -35.10 56.40
N LYS A 3 26.87 -34.10 56.64
CA LYS A 3 26.52 -32.67 56.52
C LYS A 3 26.69 -32.08 55.12
N LEU A 4 27.33 -32.79 54.18
CA LEU A 4 27.47 -32.33 52.78
C LEU A 4 26.29 -32.75 51.88
N PHE A 5 25.53 -33.78 52.26
CA PHE A 5 24.45 -34.30 51.41
C PHE A 5 23.15 -33.49 51.48
N LEU A 6 22.99 -32.66 52.51
CA LEU A 6 21.85 -31.74 52.64
C LEU A 6 22.04 -30.44 51.83
N LEU A 7 23.29 -30.11 51.46
CA LEU A 7 23.58 -28.93 50.65
C LEU A 7 23.31 -29.17 49.15
N SER A 8 23.36 -30.42 48.70
CA SER A 8 23.09 -30.78 47.29
C SER A 8 21.61 -30.77 46.93
N LEU A 9 20.69 -30.89 47.91
CA LEU A 9 19.25 -30.88 47.64
C LEU A 9 18.69 -29.46 47.48
N PHE A 10 19.38 -28.45 47.99
CA PHE A 10 18.95 -27.05 47.93
C PHE A 10 19.41 -26.32 46.65
N ILE A 11 20.46 -26.82 45.99
CA ILE A 11 20.97 -26.26 44.72
C ILE A 11 20.12 -26.74 43.52
N VAL A 12 19.33 -27.80 43.68
CA VAL A 12 18.45 -28.30 42.60
C VAL A 12 17.10 -27.56 42.54
N SER A 13 16.66 -26.90 43.62
CA SER A 13 15.40 -26.13 43.60
C SER A 13 15.55 -24.68 43.10
N SER A 14 16.77 -24.19 42.90
CA SER A 14 17.05 -22.85 42.36
C SER A 14 17.11 -22.78 40.84
N LEU A 15 16.75 -23.87 40.14
CA LEU A 15 16.21 -23.80 38.77
C LEU A 15 14.81 -23.19 38.82
N THR A 16 14.81 -21.93 39.27
CA THR A 16 13.81 -20.92 39.00
C THR A 16 13.26 -21.15 37.60
N PHE A 17 11.94 -21.32 37.55
CA PHE A 17 11.15 -21.07 36.36
C PHE A 17 11.49 -19.63 35.92
N GLN A 18 12.52 -19.51 35.09
CA GLN A 18 12.69 -18.38 34.22
C GLN A 18 11.39 -18.39 33.41
N ASN A 19 10.48 -17.47 33.72
CA ASN A 19 9.44 -17.10 32.79
C ASN A 19 10.17 -16.72 31.51
N LEU A 20 10.28 -17.68 30.60
CA LEU A 20 10.51 -17.44 29.20
C LEU A 20 9.30 -16.62 28.80
N ASN A 21 9.40 -15.30 28.97
CA ASN A 21 8.63 -14.39 28.15
C ASN A 21 9.11 -14.71 26.74
N ALA A 22 8.43 -15.65 26.12
CA ALA A 22 8.58 -15.97 24.72
C ALA A 22 8.59 -14.62 24.00
N GLN A 23 9.61 -14.37 23.19
CA GLN A 23 9.66 -13.21 22.31
C GLN A 23 8.54 -13.39 21.28
N SER A 24 7.30 -13.08 21.68
CA SER A 24 6.14 -13.17 20.80
C SER A 24 6.25 -12.00 19.83
N PHE A 25 6.54 -12.32 18.57
CA PHE A 25 6.40 -11.35 17.48
C PHE A 25 4.94 -10.87 17.40
N PRO A 26 4.72 -9.61 17.00
CA PRO A 26 3.36 -9.14 16.73
C PRO A 26 2.72 -9.98 15.63
N GLN A 27 1.40 -10.11 15.69
CA GLN A 27 0.62 -10.69 14.59
C GLN A 27 0.78 -9.82 13.33
N MET A 28 0.52 -10.41 12.15
CA MET A 28 0.50 -9.67 10.89
C MET A 28 -0.51 -8.52 10.96
N ASP A 29 -0.14 -7.35 10.41
CA ASP A 29 -1.06 -6.23 10.29
C ASP A 29 -2.32 -6.64 9.50
N ALA A 30 -3.49 -6.11 9.87
CA ALA A 30 -4.74 -6.40 9.19
C ALA A 30 -4.77 -5.87 7.75
N SER A 31 -3.94 -4.87 7.45
CA SER A 31 -3.71 -4.26 6.14
C SER A 31 -2.20 -4.24 5.87
N PRO A 32 -1.57 -5.40 5.61
CA PRO A 32 -0.13 -5.47 5.46
C PRO A 32 0.34 -4.56 4.31
N MET A 33 1.49 -3.94 4.51
CA MET A 33 2.13 -3.12 3.48
C MET A 33 2.73 -4.01 2.40
N ASP A 34 2.52 -3.62 1.15
CA ASP A 34 3.02 -4.28 -0.04
C ASP A 34 3.70 -3.27 -0.96
N LEU A 35 4.51 -3.80 -1.89
CA LEU A 35 5.30 -3.02 -2.82
C LEU A 35 5.19 -3.63 -4.21
N VAL A 36 4.85 -2.78 -5.19
CA VAL A 36 4.88 -3.16 -6.61
C VAL A 36 5.83 -2.28 -7.39
N VAL A 37 6.53 -2.88 -8.35
CA VAL A 37 7.56 -2.21 -9.15
C VAL A 37 7.22 -2.30 -10.62
N ALA A 38 7.23 -1.16 -11.31
CA ALA A 38 7.17 -1.11 -12.76
C ALA A 38 8.57 -1.31 -13.34
N ARG A 39 8.74 -2.36 -14.13
CA ARG A 39 9.94 -2.61 -14.95
C ARG A 39 9.50 -2.95 -16.38
N PRO A 40 10.17 -2.42 -17.41
CA PRO A 40 9.92 -2.84 -18.79
C PRO A 40 10.14 -4.36 -18.98
N ASP A 41 11.19 -4.89 -18.36
CA ASP A 41 11.53 -6.30 -18.32
C ASP A 41 12.40 -6.62 -17.07
N LYS A 42 12.64 -7.90 -16.80
CA LYS A 42 13.36 -8.36 -15.60
C LYS A 42 14.78 -7.84 -15.44
N ASN A 43 15.45 -7.46 -16.54
CA ASN A 43 16.83 -7.00 -16.56
C ASN A 43 16.94 -5.47 -16.60
N SER A 44 15.84 -4.76 -16.86
CA SER A 44 15.82 -3.31 -16.92
C SER A 44 15.70 -2.66 -15.53
N PRO A 45 16.27 -1.46 -15.33
CA PRO A 45 16.02 -0.65 -14.14
C PRO A 45 14.52 -0.36 -13.95
N PRO A 46 14.05 -0.20 -12.71
CA PRO A 46 12.67 0.16 -12.45
C PRO A 46 12.38 1.60 -12.92
N ILE A 47 11.17 1.83 -13.41
CA ILE A 47 10.73 3.18 -13.84
C ILE A 47 9.79 3.83 -12.82
N ALA A 48 9.09 3.02 -12.02
CA ALA A 48 8.29 3.45 -10.89
C ALA A 48 8.16 2.34 -9.83
N ARG A 49 7.80 2.71 -8.61
CA ARG A 49 7.27 1.78 -7.59
C ARG A 49 6.07 2.40 -6.88
N VAL A 50 5.23 1.54 -6.32
CA VAL A 50 4.19 1.93 -5.38
C VAL A 50 4.36 1.13 -4.09
N ILE A 51 4.28 1.83 -2.95
CA ILE A 51 4.19 1.23 -1.62
C ILE A 51 2.81 1.59 -1.06
N TYR A 52 2.06 0.57 -0.63
CA TYR A 52 0.68 0.73 -0.20
C TYR A 52 0.29 -0.34 0.82
N SER A 53 -0.63 -0.01 1.71
CA SER A 53 -1.23 -0.99 2.63
C SER A 53 -2.45 -1.65 1.98
N ARG A 54 -2.62 -2.95 2.19
CA ARG A 54 -3.64 -3.78 1.53
C ARG A 54 -4.80 -4.16 2.45
N PRO A 55 -5.77 -3.26 2.71
CA PRO A 55 -6.95 -3.62 3.48
C PRO A 55 -7.76 -4.74 2.79
N GLN A 56 -8.37 -5.57 3.63
CA GLN A 56 -9.23 -6.67 3.20
C GLN A 56 -10.70 -6.27 3.21
N LYS A 57 -11.51 -6.81 2.29
CA LYS A 57 -12.95 -6.57 2.22
C LYS A 57 -13.66 -7.12 3.46
N LYS A 58 -13.38 -8.38 3.83
CA LYS A 58 -14.00 -9.09 4.97
C LYS A 58 -15.54 -9.07 4.92
N GLY A 59 -16.10 -9.22 3.72
CA GLY A 59 -17.55 -9.24 3.50
C GLY A 59 -18.27 -7.90 3.64
N ARG A 60 -17.53 -6.78 3.75
CA ARG A 60 -18.09 -5.42 3.78
C ARG A 60 -18.21 -4.84 2.39
N ASP A 61 -19.19 -3.99 2.14
CA ASP A 61 -19.23 -3.23 0.89
C ASP A 61 -18.10 -2.18 0.90
N VAL A 62 -17.26 -2.18 -0.13
CA VAL A 62 -16.07 -1.33 -0.14
C VAL A 62 -16.41 0.08 -0.58
N PHE A 63 -16.85 0.26 -1.82
CA PHE A 63 -17.10 1.59 -2.38
C PHE A 63 -18.54 2.03 -2.11
N GLY A 64 -18.68 3.25 -1.61
CA GLY A 64 -19.97 3.80 -1.14
C GLY A 64 -20.24 3.59 0.35
N ASP A 65 -19.51 2.68 1.03
CA ASP A 65 -19.57 2.48 2.48
C ASP A 65 -18.19 2.69 3.13
N LEU A 66 -17.31 1.67 3.09
CA LEU A 66 -15.98 1.76 3.70
C LEU A 66 -15.11 2.88 3.09
N VAL A 67 -15.24 3.08 1.78
CA VAL A 67 -14.63 4.16 1.02
C VAL A 67 -15.76 4.98 0.39
N PRO A 68 -16.12 6.13 0.98
CA PRO A 68 -17.19 6.97 0.47
C PRO A 68 -16.88 7.51 -0.93
N TYR A 69 -17.91 7.57 -1.78
CA TYR A 69 -17.80 8.24 -3.08
C TYR A 69 -17.66 9.75 -2.92
N GLY A 70 -16.93 10.38 -3.84
CA GLY A 70 -16.74 11.83 -3.87
C GLY A 70 -15.74 12.38 -2.84
N GLU A 71 -15.23 11.53 -1.95
CA GLU A 71 -14.26 11.90 -0.91
C GLU A 71 -12.83 11.50 -1.25
N VAL A 72 -11.86 12.28 -0.77
CA VAL A 72 -10.45 11.98 -0.96
C VAL A 72 -10.05 10.78 -0.11
N TRP A 73 -9.52 9.76 -0.77
CA TRP A 73 -9.03 8.54 -0.15
C TRP A 73 -7.52 8.38 -0.36
N ARG A 74 -6.85 7.90 0.69
CA ARG A 74 -5.41 7.57 0.73
C ARG A 74 -5.00 6.41 -0.21
N THR A 75 -5.98 5.81 -0.89
CA THR A 75 -5.84 4.66 -1.79
C THR A 75 -5.20 3.45 -1.10
N GLY A 76 -5.57 3.22 0.15
CA GLY A 76 -4.96 2.21 1.04
C GLY A 76 -5.47 2.33 2.47
N ALA A 77 -4.71 1.80 3.43
CA ALA A 77 -4.96 1.91 4.86
C ALA A 77 -3.72 2.43 5.60
N ASN A 78 -3.91 3.00 6.80
CA ASN A 78 -2.83 3.61 7.60
C ASN A 78 -2.12 4.75 6.85
N GLU A 79 -0.87 4.54 6.42
CA GLU A 79 -0.08 5.44 5.58
C GLU A 79 -0.74 5.69 4.21
N ALA A 80 -0.56 6.89 3.67
CA ALA A 80 -0.97 7.19 2.30
C ALA A 80 -0.07 6.47 1.29
N THR A 81 -0.67 6.07 0.16
CA THR A 81 0.05 5.33 -0.88
C THR A 81 1.20 6.16 -1.45
N GLU A 82 2.42 5.62 -1.39
CA GLU A 82 3.61 6.28 -1.93
C GLU A 82 3.85 5.83 -3.37
N LEU A 83 3.98 6.78 -4.28
CA LEU A 83 4.42 6.57 -5.66
C LEU A 83 5.84 7.15 -5.81
N THR A 84 6.83 6.31 -6.09
CA THR A 84 8.15 6.78 -6.51
C THR A 84 8.29 6.61 -8.01
N ILE A 85 8.72 7.67 -8.68
CA ILE A 85 9.04 7.70 -10.11
C ILE A 85 10.55 7.84 -10.26
N TYR A 86 11.17 6.98 -11.07
CA TYR A 86 12.63 6.94 -11.26
C TYR A 86 13.09 7.61 -12.55
N THR A 87 12.19 7.74 -13.53
CA THR A 87 12.42 8.40 -14.81
C THR A 87 11.26 9.34 -15.10
N SER A 88 11.43 10.41 -15.85
CA SER A 88 10.29 11.27 -16.19
C SER A 88 9.15 10.47 -16.85
N LEU A 89 7.93 10.59 -16.31
CA LEU A 89 6.73 9.91 -16.81
C LEU A 89 5.62 10.94 -17.02
N LYS A 90 4.90 10.81 -18.13
CA LYS A 90 3.71 11.58 -18.43
C LYS A 90 2.48 10.94 -17.78
N PHE A 91 1.78 11.72 -16.96
CA PHE A 91 0.53 11.39 -16.29
C PHE A 91 -0.54 12.39 -16.74
N GLY A 92 -1.49 11.93 -17.55
CA GLY A 92 -2.39 12.82 -18.28
C GLY A 92 -1.62 13.77 -19.19
N GLN A 93 -1.72 15.07 -18.96
CA GLN A 93 -0.94 16.09 -19.67
C GLN A 93 0.32 16.56 -18.92
N THR A 94 0.50 16.12 -17.67
CA THR A 94 1.61 16.57 -16.81
C THR A 94 2.80 15.62 -16.93
N ILE A 95 4.01 16.18 -17.06
CA ILE A 95 5.25 15.41 -16.92
C ILE A 95 5.65 15.41 -15.45
N LEU A 96 5.65 14.22 -14.83
CA LEU A 96 6.15 14.00 -13.49
C LEU A 96 7.66 13.76 -13.56
N LYS A 97 8.41 14.50 -12.75
CA LYS A 97 9.87 14.33 -12.64
C LYS A 97 10.18 13.13 -11.75
N PRO A 98 11.40 12.57 -11.82
CA PRO A 98 11.85 11.60 -10.84
C PRO A 98 11.72 12.16 -9.42
N GLY A 99 11.15 11.37 -8.52
CA GLY A 99 10.81 11.79 -7.18
C GLY A 99 9.78 10.89 -6.51
N THR A 100 9.50 11.18 -5.25
CA THR A 100 8.47 10.51 -4.47
C THR A 100 7.26 11.43 -4.32
N TYR A 101 6.08 10.85 -4.49
CA TYR A 101 4.79 11.51 -4.44
C TYR A 101 3.82 10.67 -3.59
N THR A 102 2.72 11.28 -3.18
CA THR A 102 1.58 10.54 -2.63
C THR A 102 0.50 10.36 -3.70
N LEU A 103 -0.06 9.16 -3.78
CA LEU A 103 -1.17 8.79 -4.64
C LEU A 103 -2.49 8.81 -3.85
N TYR A 104 -3.33 9.79 -4.15
CA TYR A 104 -4.71 9.84 -3.66
C TYR A 104 -5.69 9.51 -4.78
N THR A 105 -6.87 9.09 -4.39
CA THR A 105 -8.00 8.86 -5.30
C THR A 105 -9.25 9.50 -4.75
N ILE A 106 -10.16 9.89 -5.64
CA ILE A 106 -11.55 10.20 -5.29
C ILE A 106 -12.40 9.20 -6.06
N PRO A 107 -12.84 8.11 -5.42
CA PRO A 107 -13.73 7.15 -6.04
C PRO A 107 -15.07 7.79 -6.40
N GLY A 108 -15.60 7.41 -7.56
CA GLY A 108 -16.98 7.62 -7.98
C GLY A 108 -17.52 6.33 -8.58
N GLU A 109 -18.82 6.29 -8.85
CA GLU A 109 -19.48 5.10 -9.42
C GLU A 109 -18.88 4.73 -10.79
N ASP A 110 -18.90 5.66 -11.74
CA ASP A 110 -18.41 5.39 -13.11
C ASP A 110 -16.94 5.75 -13.33
N LYS A 111 -16.42 6.70 -12.55
CA LYS A 111 -15.11 7.32 -12.79
C LYS A 111 -14.42 7.69 -11.50
N TRP A 112 -13.11 7.51 -11.48
CA TRP A 112 -12.27 7.90 -10.35
C TRP A 112 -11.37 9.06 -10.74
N THR A 113 -11.24 10.02 -9.82
CA THR A 113 -10.18 11.03 -9.94
C THR A 113 -8.92 10.49 -9.32
N ILE A 114 -7.84 10.42 -10.09
CA ILE A 114 -6.52 10.02 -9.62
C ILE A 114 -5.69 11.27 -9.39
N ILE A 115 -5.03 11.35 -8.24
CA ILE A 115 -4.32 12.55 -7.79
C ILE A 115 -2.88 12.20 -7.43
N ILE A 116 -1.92 12.90 -8.04
CA ILE A 116 -0.52 12.88 -7.64
C ILE A 116 -0.25 14.13 -6.81
N ASN A 117 0.14 13.96 -5.56
CA ASN A 117 0.37 15.03 -4.60
C ASN A 117 1.85 15.08 -4.16
N SER A 118 2.38 16.28 -3.94
CA SER A 118 3.79 16.49 -3.63
C SER A 118 4.17 16.26 -2.16
N ASP A 119 3.20 16.26 -1.24
CA ASP A 119 3.49 15.94 0.15
C ASP A 119 3.80 14.43 0.29
N THR A 120 4.69 14.07 1.21
CA THR A 120 5.19 12.69 1.41
C THR A 120 5.18 12.35 2.90
N ASN A 121 5.26 11.06 3.25
CA ASN A 121 5.22 10.58 4.64
C ASN A 121 3.94 11.02 5.38
N VAL A 122 2.81 10.93 4.68
CA VAL A 122 1.50 11.36 5.19
C VAL A 122 0.73 10.18 5.75
N TRP A 123 0.13 10.36 6.92
CA TRP A 123 -0.79 9.38 7.51
C TRP A 123 -2.23 9.70 7.11
N GLY A 124 -2.87 8.79 6.35
CA GLY A 124 -4.24 8.96 5.91
C GLY A 124 -4.46 10.06 4.87
N ALA A 125 -5.70 10.55 4.81
CA ALA A 125 -6.09 11.69 3.97
C ALA A 125 -6.39 12.96 4.79
N TYR A 126 -6.23 12.93 6.12
CA TYR A 126 -6.59 14.04 7.01
C TYR A 126 -5.75 15.30 6.78
N SER A 127 -4.49 15.14 6.40
CA SER A 127 -3.60 16.25 6.06
C SER A 127 -3.54 16.52 4.56
N TYR A 128 -4.48 15.98 3.78
CA TYR A 128 -4.58 16.26 2.35
C TYR A 128 -4.78 17.75 2.10
N LYS A 129 -4.00 18.29 1.17
CA LYS A 129 -4.05 19.70 0.74
C LYS A 129 -4.10 19.75 -0.77
N LYS A 130 -5.19 20.29 -1.31
CA LYS A 130 -5.42 20.38 -2.76
C LYS A 130 -4.36 21.23 -3.47
N GLU A 131 -3.78 22.19 -2.77
CA GLU A 131 -2.73 23.09 -3.26
C GLU A 131 -1.41 22.35 -3.53
N LYS A 132 -1.28 21.14 -3.00
CA LYS A 132 -0.11 20.27 -3.17
C LYS A 132 -0.29 19.26 -4.31
N ASP A 133 -1.42 19.28 -5.00
CA ASP A 133 -1.63 18.43 -6.16
C ASP A 133 -0.72 18.87 -7.31
N VAL A 134 0.07 17.93 -7.81
CA VAL A 134 0.93 18.08 -8.98
C VAL A 134 0.14 17.81 -10.26
N ALA A 135 -0.75 16.81 -10.23
CA ALA A 135 -1.58 16.45 -11.36
C ALA A 135 -2.84 15.70 -10.93
N ARG A 136 -3.89 15.82 -11.75
CA ARG A 136 -5.13 15.06 -11.64
C ARG A 136 -5.53 14.51 -13.00
N ILE A 137 -6.03 13.29 -13.04
CA ILE A 137 -6.71 12.73 -14.21
C ILE A 137 -7.99 12.03 -13.78
N LEU A 138 -8.90 11.89 -14.73
CA LEU A 138 -10.10 11.09 -14.58
C LEU A 138 -9.89 9.77 -15.33
N VAL A 139 -10.20 8.65 -14.69
CA VAL A 139 -10.13 7.30 -15.29
C VAL A 139 -11.46 6.60 -15.08
N ASP A 140 -11.81 5.70 -15.99
CA ASP A 140 -13.03 4.90 -15.88
C ASP A 140 -12.88 3.85 -14.77
N CYS A 141 -13.92 3.73 -13.95
CA CYS A 141 -14.11 2.61 -13.04
C CYS A 141 -14.63 1.42 -13.85
N LYS A 142 -14.03 0.25 -13.67
CA LYS A 142 -14.34 -0.97 -14.43
C LYS A 142 -14.75 -2.08 -13.48
N GLU A 143 -15.69 -2.91 -13.90
CA GLU A 143 -16.05 -4.12 -13.18
C GLU A 143 -14.95 -5.20 -13.31
N ALA A 144 -14.54 -5.78 -12.19
CA ALA A 144 -13.64 -6.90 -12.14
C ALA A 144 -14.37 -8.21 -12.50
N ALA A 145 -13.66 -9.13 -13.15
CA ALA A 145 -14.24 -10.42 -13.54
C ALA A 145 -14.59 -11.34 -12.34
N ALA A 146 -14.01 -11.06 -11.18
CA ALA A 146 -14.30 -11.73 -9.91
C ALA A 146 -13.99 -10.77 -8.75
N PRO A 147 -14.63 -10.96 -7.57
CA PRO A 147 -14.35 -10.15 -6.40
C PRO A 147 -12.89 -10.23 -5.95
N ILE A 148 -12.31 -9.06 -5.66
CA ILE A 148 -10.93 -8.87 -5.20
C ILE A 148 -10.96 -8.68 -3.68
N GLU A 149 -10.57 -9.71 -2.92
CA GLU A 149 -10.69 -9.70 -1.46
C GLU A 149 -9.79 -8.66 -0.77
N SER A 150 -8.60 -8.39 -1.30
CA SER A 150 -7.66 -7.43 -0.72
C SER A 150 -7.34 -6.36 -1.75
N LEU A 151 -7.31 -5.08 -1.33
CA LEU A 151 -6.82 -4.01 -2.20
C LEU A 151 -5.50 -4.44 -2.82
N SER A 152 -5.45 -4.42 -4.14
CA SER A 152 -4.35 -4.96 -4.92
C SER A 152 -3.94 -3.95 -5.97
N MET A 153 -2.64 -3.76 -6.10
CA MET A 153 -2.04 -2.95 -7.14
C MET A 153 -1.08 -3.79 -7.95
N ILE A 154 -1.03 -3.58 -9.26
CA ILE A 154 -0.03 -4.18 -10.14
C ILE A 154 0.37 -3.19 -11.23
N PHE A 155 1.61 -3.29 -11.69
CA PHE A 155 2.02 -2.61 -12.91
C PHE A 155 1.93 -3.57 -14.09
N ARG A 156 1.24 -3.13 -15.15
CA ARG A 156 1.26 -3.77 -16.47
C ARG A 156 2.24 -3.00 -17.36
N PRO A 157 3.41 -3.57 -17.69
CA PRO A 157 4.34 -2.93 -18.61
C PRO A 157 3.70 -2.70 -19.97
N GLU A 158 3.99 -1.55 -20.58
CA GLU A 158 3.56 -1.22 -21.93
C GLU A 158 4.76 -0.76 -22.76
N LYS A 159 4.64 -0.80 -24.09
CA LYS A 159 5.73 -0.41 -25.01
C LYS A 159 6.30 0.98 -24.66
N ASP A 160 5.41 1.93 -24.40
CA ASP A 160 5.73 3.34 -24.15
C ASP A 160 5.43 3.77 -22.71
N GLY A 161 5.62 2.88 -21.73
CA GLY A 161 5.45 3.21 -20.32
C GLY A 161 4.96 2.03 -19.47
N THR A 162 4.02 2.31 -18.59
CA THR A 162 3.38 1.31 -17.72
C THR A 162 1.98 1.78 -17.34
N THR A 163 1.10 0.84 -17.06
CA THR A 163 -0.22 1.12 -16.49
C THR A 163 -0.27 0.55 -15.08
N LEU A 164 -0.54 1.42 -14.09
CA LEU A 164 -0.84 0.99 -12.73
C LEU A 164 -2.31 0.57 -12.70
N MET A 165 -2.58 -0.67 -12.32
CA MET A 165 -3.93 -1.14 -12.04
C MET A 165 -4.13 -1.15 -10.54
N ILE A 166 -5.28 -0.63 -10.08
CA ILE A 166 -5.70 -0.66 -8.68
C ILE A 166 -7.06 -1.33 -8.66
N GLY A 167 -7.21 -2.41 -7.91
CA GLY A 167 -8.47 -3.15 -7.80
C GLY A 167 -8.78 -3.54 -6.36
N TRP A 168 -10.06 -3.46 -6.01
CA TRP A 168 -10.59 -3.93 -4.73
C TRP A 168 -12.09 -4.18 -4.90
N ASP A 169 -12.62 -5.17 -4.19
CA ASP A 169 -13.99 -5.62 -4.38
C ASP A 169 -14.25 -6.03 -5.85
N ASP A 170 -15.38 -5.65 -6.40
CA ASP A 170 -15.81 -5.87 -7.77
C ASP A 170 -15.35 -4.78 -8.75
N HIS A 171 -14.47 -3.86 -8.34
CA HIS A 171 -14.04 -2.74 -9.19
C HIS A 171 -12.52 -2.63 -9.33
N TYR A 172 -12.09 -2.10 -10.47
CA TYR A 172 -10.70 -1.70 -10.70
C TYR A 172 -10.59 -0.47 -11.61
N VAL A 173 -9.46 0.21 -11.53
CA VAL A 173 -9.08 1.32 -12.40
C VAL A 173 -7.73 1.07 -13.06
N GLU A 174 -7.53 1.67 -14.23
CA GLU A 174 -6.28 1.62 -14.97
C GLU A 174 -5.72 3.04 -15.12
N ILE A 175 -4.49 3.23 -14.64
CA ILE A 175 -3.85 4.53 -14.51
C ILE A 175 -2.60 4.54 -15.41
N PRO A 176 -2.69 5.13 -16.61
CA PRO A 176 -1.59 5.11 -17.56
C PRO A 176 -0.49 6.11 -17.17
N PHE A 177 0.75 5.62 -17.15
CA PHE A 177 1.97 6.44 -17.10
C PHE A 177 2.76 6.19 -18.38
N LYS A 178 2.88 7.20 -19.23
CA LYS A 178 3.64 7.10 -20.48
C LYS A 178 5.06 7.61 -20.30
N LYS A 179 6.02 7.16 -21.11
CA LYS A 179 7.34 7.79 -21.18
C LYS A 179 7.17 9.25 -21.65
N ALA A 180 7.85 10.16 -20.96
CA ALA A 180 7.86 11.59 -21.30
C ALA A 180 8.81 11.88 -22.46
#